data_AF-A0A7D5S227-F1
#
_entry.id   AF-A0A7D5S227-F1
#
_cell.length_a   1.000
_cell.length_b   1.000
_cell.length_c   1.000
_cell.angle_alpha   90.00
_cell.angle_beta   90.00
_cell.angle_gamma   90.00
#
_symmetry.space_group_name_H-M   'P 1'
#
loop_
_entity.id
_entity.type
_entity.pdbx_description
1 polymer ?
#
loop_
_entity_poly.entity_id
_entity_poly.type
_entity_poly.pdbx_seq_one_letter_code
_entity_poly.pdbx_strand_id
1 'polypeptide(L)'
;MDEGTYASWIQTKFFHLDINVHYVDVHPEIDLSADLRALKTFYRSEGIPFGIIFWSGYGPLNSDRAYYDHTMNLVRRVKAAIGQPDQVIFQSWIKRSSVSCGTADEQCRSISCTPEDPPYCGQKSIPLNLPEDDPNAFTHTRLINDATNVLNQP
;
A
#
# COMPACT_ATOMS: atom_id res chain seq x y z
N MET A 1 -28.89 44.14 -1.00
CA MET A 1 -29.04 42.74 -0.57
C MET A 1 -27.63 42.17 -0.63
N ASP A 2 -26.98 42.06 0.52
CA ASP A 2 -25.63 41.51 0.61
C ASP A 2 -25.70 40.01 0.34
N GLU A 3 -25.03 39.58 -0.73
CA GLU A 3 -24.79 38.16 -1.01
C GLU A 3 -23.84 37.65 0.07
N GLY A 4 -24.43 37.03 1.09
CA GLY A 4 -23.72 36.35 2.16
C GLY A 4 -22.71 35.38 1.57
N THR A 5 -21.44 35.71 1.73
CA THR A 5 -20.32 34.81 1.51
C THR A 5 -20.49 33.62 2.45
N TYR A 6 -20.94 32.49 1.91
CA TYR A 6 -20.83 31.23 2.62
C TYR A 6 -19.33 30.97 2.81
N ALA A 7 -18.83 31.24 4.00
CA ALA A 7 -17.52 30.78 4.40
C ALA A 7 -17.48 29.26 4.19
N SER A 8 -16.61 28.78 3.31
CA SER A 8 -16.34 27.36 3.20
C SER A 8 -15.64 26.93 4.49
N TRP A 9 -16.39 26.25 5.37
CA TRP A 9 -15.89 25.80 6.67
C TRP A 9 -15.04 24.53 6.58
N ILE A 10 -14.89 23.93 5.40
CA ILE A 10 -14.11 22.71 5.18
C ILE A 10 -13.10 22.96 4.07
N GLN A 11 -11.82 22.93 4.42
CA GLN A 11 -10.70 22.93 3.49
C GLN A 11 -9.97 21.59 3.57
N THR A 12 -9.99 20.82 2.49
CA THR A 12 -9.23 19.57 2.37
C THR A 12 -7.73 19.88 2.44
N LYS A 13 -7.02 19.28 3.41
CA LYS A 13 -5.59 19.52 3.64
C LYS A 13 -4.67 18.57 2.89
N PHE A 14 -5.20 17.41 2.50
CA PHE A 14 -4.51 16.38 1.73
C PHE A 14 -5.54 15.33 1.30
N PHE A 15 -5.18 14.51 0.32
CA PHE A 15 -5.86 13.28 -0.01
C PHE A 15 -4.87 12.12 -0.01
N HIS A 16 -5.23 10.99 0.61
CA HIS A 16 -4.43 9.76 0.58
C HIS A 16 -5.20 8.68 -0.18
N LEU A 17 -4.59 8.18 -1.25
CA LEU A 17 -5.16 7.07 -2.00
C LEU A 17 -4.74 5.73 -1.38
N ASP A 18 -5.73 4.94 -0.98
CA ASP A 18 -5.58 3.51 -0.72
C ASP A 18 -5.87 2.73 -2.01
N ILE A 19 -4.86 2.06 -2.56
CA ILE A 19 -4.96 1.35 -3.84
C ILE A 19 -5.30 -0.11 -3.57
N ASN A 20 -6.44 -0.56 -4.12
CA ASN A 20 -6.78 -1.98 -4.17
C ASN A 20 -5.98 -2.68 -5.28
N VAL A 21 -4.71 -2.99 -4.99
CA VAL A 21 -3.76 -3.55 -5.97
C VAL A 21 -4.26 -4.84 -6.58
N HIS A 22 -4.80 -5.75 -5.77
CA HIS A 22 -5.35 -7.00 -6.28
C HIS A 22 -6.48 -6.76 -7.31
N TYR A 23 -7.39 -5.82 -7.03
CA TYR A 23 -8.47 -5.50 -7.97
C TYR A 23 -7.91 -4.95 -9.29
N VAL A 24 -6.94 -4.03 -9.24
CA VAL A 24 -6.29 -3.49 -10.44
C VAL A 24 -5.61 -4.60 -11.25
N ASP A 25 -4.95 -5.54 -10.59
CA ASP A 25 -4.15 -6.55 -11.30
C ASP A 25 -4.99 -7.64 -11.96
N VAL A 26 -6.23 -7.87 -11.49
CA VAL A 26 -7.19 -8.78 -12.14
C VAL A 26 -8.15 -8.07 -13.11
N HIS A 27 -8.07 -6.74 -13.23
CA HIS A 27 -8.86 -5.92 -14.17
C HIS A 27 -7.92 -5.13 -15.09
N PRO A 28 -7.35 -5.77 -16.13
CA PRO A 28 -6.32 -5.17 -16.98
C PRO A 28 -6.82 -3.97 -17.81
N GLU A 29 -8.12 -3.76 -17.89
CA GLU A 29 -8.73 -2.56 -18.47
C GLU A 29 -8.48 -1.28 -17.65
N ILE A 30 -8.08 -1.40 -16.38
CA ILE A 30 -7.75 -0.28 -15.51
C ILE A 30 -6.30 0.14 -15.75
N ASP A 31 -6.10 1.30 -16.38
CA ASP A 31 -4.78 1.93 -16.49
C ASP A 31 -4.46 2.72 -15.21
N LEU A 32 -3.95 2.01 -14.21
CA LEU A 32 -3.51 2.62 -12.95
C LEU A 32 -2.55 3.80 -13.17
N SER A 33 -1.67 3.74 -14.18
CA SER A 33 -0.70 4.80 -14.42
C SER A 33 -1.36 6.07 -14.96
N ALA A 34 -2.32 5.93 -15.88
CA ALA A 34 -3.12 7.05 -16.35
C ALA A 34 -3.97 7.66 -15.22
N ASP A 35 -4.64 6.83 -14.42
CA ASP A 35 -5.50 7.29 -13.34
C ASP A 35 -4.73 8.01 -12.24
N LEU A 36 -3.55 7.50 -11.84
CA LEU A 36 -2.67 8.17 -10.89
C LEU A 36 -2.22 9.54 -11.40
N ARG A 37 -1.91 9.67 -12.70
CA ARG A 37 -1.54 10.96 -13.31
C ARG A 37 -2.72 11.93 -13.32
N ALA A 38 -3.91 11.45 -13.64
CA ALA A 38 -5.13 12.27 -13.64
C ALA A 38 -5.46 12.77 -12.23
N LEU A 39 -5.45 11.89 -11.22
CA LEU A 39 -5.68 12.26 -9.82
C LEU A 39 -4.64 13.25 -9.31
N LYS A 40 -3.34 13.00 -9.54
CA LYS A 40 -2.28 13.92 -9.13
C LYS A 40 -2.45 15.30 -9.78
N THR A 41 -2.83 15.34 -11.06
CA THR A 41 -3.07 16.60 -11.78
C THR A 41 -4.23 17.37 -11.18
N PHE A 42 -5.35 16.70 -10.89
CA PHE A 42 -6.52 17.30 -10.26
C PHE A 42 -6.20 17.87 -8.87
N TYR A 43 -5.64 17.07 -7.97
CA TYR A 43 -5.35 17.55 -6.61
C TYR A 43 -4.31 18.67 -6.61
N ARG A 44 -3.34 18.63 -7.54
CA ARG A 44 -2.39 19.73 -7.75
C ARG A 44 -3.08 21.01 -8.21
N SER A 45 -4.09 20.95 -9.10
CA SER A 45 -4.82 22.17 -9.53
C SER A 45 -5.65 22.77 -8.40
N GLU A 46 -6.10 21.96 -7.46
CA GLU A 46 -6.82 22.39 -6.25
C GLU A 46 -5.89 22.82 -5.11
N GLY A 47 -4.57 22.75 -5.29
CA GLY A 47 -3.61 23.05 -4.22
C GLY A 47 -3.67 22.08 -3.03
N ILE A 48 -4.16 20.86 -3.27
CA ILE A 48 -4.29 19.80 -2.27
C ILE A 48 -3.13 18.80 -2.45
N PRO A 49 -2.32 18.54 -1.42
CA PRO A 49 -1.30 17.48 -1.45
C PRO A 49 -1.89 16.11 -1.76
N PHE A 50 -1.29 15.42 -2.73
CA PHE A 50 -1.69 14.07 -3.14
C PHE A 50 -0.71 13.02 -2.58
N GLY A 51 -1.22 12.19 -1.67
CA GLY A 51 -0.47 11.11 -1.03
C GLY A 51 -0.93 9.72 -1.44
N ILE A 52 -0.02 8.75 -1.29
CA ILE A 52 -0.30 7.33 -1.53
C ILE A 52 -0.05 6.55 -0.24
N ILE A 53 -0.97 5.63 0.05
CA ILE A 53 -0.81 4.61 1.08
C ILE A 53 -0.17 3.38 0.44
N PHE A 54 1.06 3.09 0.83
CA PHE A 54 1.79 1.89 0.47
C PHE A 54 1.53 0.79 1.50
N TRP A 55 0.94 -0.29 1.02
CA TRP A 55 0.75 -1.53 1.74
C TRP A 55 0.91 -2.68 0.74
N SER A 56 0.74 -3.93 1.18
CA SER A 56 0.92 -5.05 0.25
C SER A 56 -0.13 -5.06 -0.86
N GLY A 57 -1.35 -4.57 -0.63
CA GLY A 57 -2.43 -4.67 -1.62
C GLY A 57 -3.02 -6.07 -1.81
N TYR A 58 -2.44 -7.07 -1.12
CA TYR A 58 -2.84 -8.47 -1.16
C TYR A 58 -3.09 -9.01 0.24
N GLY A 59 -4.01 -9.94 0.35
CA GLY A 59 -4.28 -10.65 1.58
C GLY A 59 -5.21 -11.85 1.37
N PRO A 60 -5.00 -12.96 2.10
CA PRO A 60 -4.00 -13.14 3.16
C PRO A 60 -2.55 -13.38 2.68
N LEU A 61 -1.56 -13.14 3.54
CA LEU A 61 -0.11 -13.34 3.28
C LEU A 61 0.54 -14.31 4.28
N ASN A 62 1.47 -15.13 3.81
CA ASN A 62 2.13 -16.15 4.63
C ASN A 62 3.46 -15.70 5.24
N SER A 63 4.03 -14.59 4.77
CA SER A 63 5.38 -14.16 5.17
C SER A 63 5.55 -12.64 5.08
N ASP A 64 6.51 -12.13 5.85
CA ASP A 64 6.87 -10.72 5.80
C ASP A 64 7.62 -10.35 4.52
N ARG A 65 8.35 -11.32 3.93
CA ARG A 65 8.94 -11.16 2.60
C ARG A 65 7.89 -10.89 1.54
N ALA A 66 6.77 -11.63 1.54
CA ALA A 66 5.68 -11.39 0.59
C ALA A 66 5.05 -10.00 0.78
N TYR A 67 4.85 -9.58 2.04
CA TYR A 67 4.37 -8.22 2.33
C TYR A 67 5.33 -7.17 1.76
N TYR A 68 6.62 -7.29 2.06
CA TYR A 68 7.68 -6.40 1.58
C TYR A 68 7.72 -6.35 0.04
N ASP A 69 7.77 -7.51 -0.63
CA ASP A 69 7.92 -7.60 -2.06
C ASP A 69 6.73 -6.96 -2.80
N HIS A 70 5.50 -7.17 -2.32
CA HIS A 70 4.30 -6.53 -2.90
C HIS A 70 4.29 -5.02 -2.66
N THR A 71 4.61 -4.56 -1.45
CA THR A 71 4.66 -3.13 -1.16
C THR A 71 5.73 -2.44 -2.01
N MET A 72 6.92 -3.05 -2.16
CA MET A 72 7.98 -2.53 -3.02
C MET A 72 7.60 -2.57 -4.50
N ASN A 73 6.79 -3.53 -4.95
CA ASN A 73 6.23 -3.52 -6.29
C ASN A 73 5.32 -2.30 -6.51
N LEU A 74 4.38 -2.06 -5.59
CA LEU A 74 3.50 -0.89 -5.65
C LEU A 74 4.30 0.43 -5.64
N VAL A 75 5.33 0.54 -4.80
CA VAL A 75 6.26 1.70 -4.78
C VAL A 75 6.85 1.97 -6.16
N ARG A 76 7.36 0.93 -6.84
CA ARG A 76 7.94 1.06 -8.18
C ARG A 76 6.90 1.46 -9.23
N ARG A 77 5.69 0.88 -9.17
CA ARG A 77 4.58 1.24 -10.08
C ARG A 77 4.18 2.71 -9.92
N VAL A 78 4.03 3.18 -8.68
CA VAL A 78 3.71 4.58 -8.38
C VAL A 78 4.82 5.51 -8.84
N LYS A 79 6.08 5.17 -8.52
CA LYS A 79 7.26 5.94 -8.97
C LYS A 79 7.28 6.10 -10.50
N ALA A 80 7.04 5.01 -11.23
CA ALA A 80 6.99 5.03 -12.68
C ALA A 80 5.82 5.88 -13.24
N ALA A 81 4.66 5.89 -12.57
CA ALA A 81 3.48 6.61 -13.02
C ALA A 81 3.55 8.12 -12.77
N ILE A 82 3.95 8.53 -11.56
CA ILE A 82 3.78 9.92 -11.08
C ILE A 82 5.01 10.50 -10.37
N GLY A 83 6.13 9.78 -10.34
CA GLY A 83 7.29 10.19 -9.55
C GLY A 83 7.03 9.98 -8.04
N GLN A 84 7.54 10.90 -7.22
CA GLN A 84 7.25 10.91 -5.80
C GLN A 84 5.86 11.54 -5.53
N PRO A 85 5.00 10.91 -4.71
CA PRO A 85 3.81 11.54 -4.15
C PRO A 85 4.17 12.65 -3.16
N ASP A 86 3.27 13.60 -2.92
CA ASP A 86 3.52 14.67 -1.93
C ASP A 86 3.57 14.12 -0.51
N GLN A 87 2.87 13.01 -0.26
CA GLN A 87 2.86 12.30 1.02
C GLN A 87 2.98 10.78 0.80
N VAL A 88 3.88 10.15 1.55
CA VAL A 88 4.20 8.72 1.48
C VAL A 88 3.83 8.09 2.82
N ILE A 89 2.83 7.22 2.82
CA ILE A 89 2.30 6.58 4.03
C ILE A 89 2.52 5.07 3.91
N PHE A 90 3.03 4.41 4.93
CA PHE A 90 3.10 2.94 4.98
C PHE A 90 2.06 2.40 5.97
N GLN A 91 1.21 1.47 5.53
CA GLN A 91 0.21 0.82 6.38
C GLN A 91 0.39 -0.69 6.40
N SER A 92 0.39 -1.26 7.61
CA SER A 92 0.87 -2.61 7.88
C SER A 92 -0.23 -3.61 8.23
N TRP A 93 -1.50 -3.37 7.92
CA TRP A 93 -2.56 -4.27 8.38
C TRP A 93 -2.86 -5.37 7.35
N ILE A 94 -2.60 -6.64 7.69
CA ILE A 94 -2.83 -7.79 6.78
C ILE A 94 -3.50 -8.96 7.49
N LYS A 95 -4.20 -9.80 6.71
CA LYS A 95 -4.62 -11.13 7.16
C LYS A 95 -3.49 -12.12 6.91
N ARG A 96 -3.21 -13.02 7.86
CA ARG A 96 -2.21 -14.08 7.70
C ARG A 96 -2.82 -15.35 7.11
N SER A 97 -2.08 -16.01 6.23
CA SER A 97 -2.42 -17.32 5.66
C SER A 97 -1.52 -18.43 6.21
N SER A 98 -1.87 -19.67 5.89
CA SER A 98 -1.03 -20.84 6.12
C SER A 98 0.34 -20.68 5.44
N VAL A 99 1.39 -21.31 5.99
CA VAL A 99 2.72 -21.31 5.33
C VAL A 99 2.67 -22.00 3.96
N SER A 100 1.73 -22.94 3.79
CA SER A 100 1.48 -23.62 2.50
C SER A 100 0.96 -22.68 1.41
N CYS A 101 0.45 -21.50 1.76
CA CYS A 101 0.08 -20.44 0.84
C CYS A 101 1.33 -19.65 0.40
N GLY A 102 2.15 -20.23 -0.48
CA GLY A 102 3.40 -19.62 -0.95
C GLY A 102 3.23 -18.38 -1.85
N THR A 103 2.03 -18.16 -2.41
CA THR A 103 1.73 -17.10 -3.38
C THR A 103 0.47 -16.37 -2.93
N ALA A 104 0.49 -15.04 -2.84
CA ALA A 104 -0.64 -14.26 -2.35
C ALA A 104 -1.74 -14.12 -3.41
N ASP A 105 -2.45 -15.21 -3.69
CA ASP A 105 -3.57 -15.23 -4.63
C ASP A 105 -4.89 -15.60 -3.95
N GLU A 106 -5.98 -15.49 -4.71
CA GLU A 106 -7.33 -15.83 -4.28
C GLU A 106 -7.43 -17.29 -3.78
N GLN A 107 -6.60 -18.19 -4.31
CA GLN A 107 -6.47 -19.58 -3.86
C GLN A 107 -6.07 -19.69 -2.39
N CYS A 108 -5.33 -18.73 -1.86
CA CYS A 108 -4.97 -18.74 -0.44
C CYS A 108 -6.10 -18.36 0.50
N ARG A 109 -7.19 -17.79 -0.02
CA ARG A 109 -8.37 -17.51 0.78
C ARG A 109 -9.13 -18.78 1.14
N SER A 110 -8.97 -19.85 0.36
CA SER A 110 -9.63 -21.14 0.59
C SER A 110 -8.78 -22.14 1.38
N ILE A 111 -7.47 -21.90 1.52
CA ILE A 111 -6.59 -22.73 2.35
C ILE A 111 -6.83 -22.42 3.83
N SER A 112 -7.26 -23.43 4.58
CA SER A 112 -7.43 -23.35 6.03
C SER A 112 -6.10 -23.45 6.76
N CYS A 113 -5.99 -22.74 7.89
CA CYS A 113 -4.87 -22.91 8.81
C CYS A 113 -4.91 -24.30 9.47
N THR A 114 -3.74 -24.91 9.66
CA THR A 114 -3.56 -26.15 10.40
C THR A 114 -2.82 -25.91 11.73
N PRO A 115 -2.82 -26.86 12.68
CA PRO A 115 -2.04 -26.74 13.91
C PRO A 115 -0.52 -26.58 13.71
N GLU A 116 0.00 -27.02 12.56
CA GLU A 116 1.40 -26.86 12.17
C GLU A 116 1.71 -25.46 11.63
N ASP A 117 0.68 -24.68 11.28
CA ASP A 117 0.87 -23.29 10.88
C ASP A 117 1.26 -22.40 12.08
N PRO A 118 1.93 -21.27 11.82
CA PRO A 118 2.24 -20.32 12.87
C PRO A 118 0.98 -19.83 13.60
N PRO A 119 1.08 -19.49 14.90
CA PRO A 119 -0.09 -19.18 15.75
C PRO A 119 -0.88 -17.96 15.27
N TYR A 120 -0.28 -17.11 14.44
CA TYR A 120 -0.92 -15.95 13.84
C TYR A 120 -1.69 -16.26 12.55
N CYS A 121 -1.68 -17.50 12.04
CA CYS A 121 -2.44 -17.88 10.85
C CYS A 121 -3.93 -17.58 11.02
N GLY A 122 -4.56 -17.03 9.96
CA GLY A 122 -5.98 -16.68 9.96
C GLY A 122 -6.31 -15.39 10.73
N GLN A 123 -5.37 -14.87 11.51
CA GLN A 123 -5.53 -13.63 12.27
C GLN A 123 -5.25 -12.41 11.38
N LYS A 124 -5.97 -11.31 11.64
CA LYS A 124 -5.55 -9.99 11.18
C LYS A 124 -4.43 -9.54 12.11
N SER A 125 -3.27 -9.24 11.55
CA SER A 125 -2.10 -8.83 12.31
C SER A 125 -1.28 -7.83 11.50
N ILE A 126 -0.42 -7.12 12.22
CA ILE A 126 0.73 -6.47 11.62
C ILE A 126 1.74 -7.54 11.16
N PRO A 127 2.48 -7.31 10.06
CA PRO A 127 3.73 -7.95 9.76
C PRO A 127 4.55 -8.20 11.04
N LEU A 128 5.13 -9.39 11.15
CA LEU A 128 5.90 -9.81 12.31
C LEU A 128 7.30 -9.23 12.28
N ASN A 129 7.65 -8.57 11.19
CA ASN A 129 8.88 -7.86 10.91
C ASN A 129 9.02 -6.53 11.69
N LEU A 130 8.28 -6.38 12.79
CA LEU A 130 8.39 -5.25 13.71
C LEU A 130 9.61 -5.32 14.64
N PRO A 131 10.11 -6.49 15.06
CA PRO A 131 11.46 -6.59 15.62
C PRO A 131 12.46 -6.16 14.55
N GLU A 132 13.22 -5.12 14.88
CA GLU A 132 14.24 -4.51 14.01
C GLU A 132 15.65 -5.06 14.31
N ASP A 133 15.73 -6.21 14.99
CA ASP A 133 16.95 -6.80 15.54
C ASP A 133 17.59 -7.88 14.67
N ASP A 134 16.90 -8.37 13.63
CA ASP A 134 17.46 -9.27 12.61
C ASP A 134 17.82 -8.51 11.32
N PRO A 135 19.12 -8.37 10.96
CA PRO A 135 19.53 -7.70 9.73
C PRO A 135 19.10 -8.42 8.44
N ASN A 136 18.73 -9.70 8.52
CA ASN A 136 18.24 -10.46 7.37
C ASN A 136 16.72 -10.38 7.21
N ALA A 137 16.00 -9.84 8.20
CA ALA A 137 14.55 -9.71 8.15
C ALA A 137 14.11 -8.65 7.13
N PHE A 138 12.86 -8.80 6.68
CA PHE A 138 12.20 -7.84 5.80
C PHE A 138 11.41 -6.83 6.64
N THR A 139 12.13 -6.06 7.48
CA THR A 139 11.53 -5.17 8.49
C THR A 139 10.79 -3.97 7.92
N HIS A 140 9.99 -3.31 8.74
CA HIS A 140 9.36 -2.04 8.37
C HIS A 140 10.39 -0.94 8.13
N THR A 141 11.45 -0.86 8.93
CA THR A 141 12.54 0.11 8.71
C THR A 141 13.23 -0.14 7.37
N ARG A 142 13.52 -1.41 7.04
CA ARG A 142 14.10 -1.78 5.74
C ARG A 142 13.17 -1.39 4.59
N LEU A 143 11.88 -1.71 4.70
CA LEU A 143 10.87 -1.34 3.70
C LEU A 143 10.84 0.17 3.45
N ILE A 144 10.78 0.97 4.53
CA ILE A 144 10.71 2.43 4.43
C ILE A 144 11.99 2.96 3.78
N ASN A 145 13.17 2.52 4.23
CA ASN A 145 14.44 2.96 3.67
C ASN A 145 14.56 2.63 2.18
N ASP A 146 14.26 1.39 1.79
CA ASP A 146 14.37 0.94 0.40
C ASP A 146 13.34 1.64 -0.50
N ALA A 147 12.11 1.83 -0.01
CA ALA A 147 11.08 2.57 -0.75
C ALA A 147 11.42 4.05 -0.90
N THR A 148 11.91 4.70 0.15
CA THR A 148 12.37 6.10 0.09
C THR A 148 13.53 6.25 -0.88
N ASN A 149 14.48 5.31 -0.90
CA ASN A 149 15.56 5.29 -1.87
C ASN A 149 15.04 5.21 -3.31
N VAL A 150 14.06 4.35 -3.59
CA VAL A 150 13.42 4.27 -4.92
C VAL A 150 12.69 5.56 -5.28
N LEU A 151 11.93 6.14 -4.34
CA LEU A 151 11.11 7.33 -4.61
C LEU A 151 11.96 8.59 -4.86
N ASN A 152 13.10 8.71 -4.18
CA ASN A 152 14.03 9.83 -4.28
C ASN A 152 14.97 9.76 -5.49
N GLN A 153 15.02 8.64 -6.23
CA GLN A 153 15.79 8.58 -7.47
C GLN A 153 15.25 9.59 -8.50
N PRO A 154 16.10 10.20 -9.34
CA PRO A 154 15.66 11.14 -10.36
C PRO A 154 14.71 10.50 -11.38
#